data_AF-A0A672Q6F4-F1
#
_entry.id   AF-A0A672Q6F4-F1
#
_cell.length_a   1.000
_cell.length_b   1.000
_cell.length_c   1.000
_cell.angle_alpha   90.00
_cell.angle_beta   90.00
_cell.angle_gamma   90.00
#
_symmetry.space_group_name_H-M   'P 1'
#
loop_
_entity.id
_entity.type
_entity.pdbx_description
1 polymer ?
#
loop_
_entity_poly.entity_id
_entity_poly.type
_entity_poly.pdbx_seq_one_letter_code
_entity_poly.pdbx_strand_id
1 'polypeptide(L)'
;MEKQLHLNLLASKPPMAGLQSGSKLRMGPGRKRDFSPLPWSHYFETMEDVEVENDNSKDTFRIYSSGSHGPVLLLLHGGGHSALSWAVFTSVICSRINCRVVAMDLRGHGDTKVKNPDDLSAETMAKDVGKVVEVLYGENPPPIMIIGHSMGGAIAVHTAASNHVPSLLGLCVIDVVEGTAMDALNSMQNFLRGRPKTFKSVENAIEWSVKSGQIRNVESARVSMVGQVKKCEEPLSSPGVSKSISEGIIEEEEEEEEEGGESNHKRKKEDDQEIKKECLYTWRIELSKTEKYWEGWFKGLSSLFLTCSVPKLLLLAGVDRLDKDLTIGQMQGKFQMQVLPQCGHAVHEDAPEKVADALATFMVRHMFTEFKEGFP
;
A
#
# COMPACT_ATOMS: atom_id res chain seq x y z
N MET A 1 57.22 -27.20 25.90
CA MET A 1 58.31 -27.05 24.90
C MET A 1 57.95 -27.92 23.71
N GLU A 2 57.76 -27.46 22.49
CA GLU A 2 57.83 -26.14 21.85
C GLU A 2 57.25 -26.38 20.44
N LYS A 3 56.31 -25.57 19.97
CA LYS A 3 56.53 -24.51 18.96
C LYS A 3 57.26 -25.07 17.72
N GLN A 4 56.70 -25.10 16.51
CA GLN A 4 56.09 -24.00 15.76
C GLN A 4 55.57 -24.58 14.42
N LEU A 5 54.27 -24.58 14.17
CA LEU A 5 53.71 -24.82 12.82
C LEU A 5 52.45 -23.97 12.71
N HIS A 6 52.61 -22.67 12.45
CA HIS A 6 51.58 -21.77 11.90
C HIS A 6 52.23 -20.44 11.50
N LEU A 7 51.66 -19.83 10.45
CA LEU A 7 51.99 -18.55 9.78
C LEU A 7 52.95 -18.62 8.59
N ASN A 8 52.36 -18.67 7.39
CA ASN A 8 52.66 -17.74 6.28
C ASN A 8 51.78 -18.06 5.07
N LEU A 9 50.69 -17.32 4.87
CA LEU A 9 49.98 -17.20 3.59
C LEU A 9 49.23 -15.86 3.56
N LEU A 10 49.90 -14.81 3.07
CA LEU A 10 49.27 -13.56 2.67
C LEU A 10 49.78 -13.11 1.30
N ALA A 11 48.83 -13.07 0.36
CA ALA A 11 48.63 -12.14 -0.76
C ALA A 11 49.76 -11.91 -1.80
N SER A 12 49.62 -12.56 -2.96
CA SER A 12 50.22 -12.14 -4.24
C SER A 12 49.34 -11.12 -4.97
N LYS A 13 49.91 -9.96 -5.33
CA LYS A 13 49.26 -8.92 -6.17
C LYS A 13 49.15 -9.36 -7.64
N PRO A 14 48.08 -9.00 -8.38
CA PRO A 14 48.02 -9.18 -9.83
C PRO A 14 48.63 -7.99 -10.61
N PRO A 15 48.99 -8.18 -11.89
CA PRO A 15 49.87 -7.29 -12.66
C PRO A 15 49.16 -6.13 -13.35
N MET A 16 49.92 -5.06 -13.65
CA MET A 16 49.46 -3.85 -14.34
C MET A 16 49.12 -4.09 -15.82
N ALA A 17 47.95 -3.60 -16.26
CA ALA A 17 47.55 -3.52 -17.67
C ALA A 17 47.47 -2.05 -18.13
N GLY A 18 47.91 -1.80 -19.36
CA GLY A 18 48.24 -0.49 -19.91
C GLY A 18 47.07 0.48 -20.15
N LEU A 19 47.42 1.77 -20.21
CA LEU A 19 46.54 2.87 -20.60
C LEU A 19 46.05 2.70 -22.05
N GLN A 20 44.79 2.33 -22.22
CA GLN A 20 44.02 2.66 -23.42
C GLN A 20 43.19 3.91 -23.15
N SER A 21 43.33 4.90 -24.02
CA SER A 21 42.56 6.14 -24.05
C SER A 21 41.08 5.82 -24.30
N GLY A 22 40.30 5.74 -23.23
CA GLY A 22 38.85 5.57 -23.30
C GLY A 22 38.18 6.89 -23.70
N SER A 23 37.56 6.89 -24.88
CA SER A 23 36.62 7.92 -25.32
C SER A 23 35.54 8.12 -24.25
N LYS A 24 35.52 9.30 -23.61
CA LYS A 24 34.41 9.73 -22.75
C LYS A 24 33.14 9.81 -23.60
N LEU A 25 32.33 8.76 -23.59
CA LEU A 25 30.93 8.84 -23.98
C LEU A 25 30.26 9.85 -23.06
N ARG A 26 29.96 11.02 -23.61
CA ARG A 26 29.09 12.00 -22.95
C ARG A 26 27.74 11.34 -22.73
N MET A 27 27.46 10.94 -21.50
CA MET A 27 26.11 10.64 -21.04
C MET A 27 25.25 11.87 -21.34
N GLY A 28 24.22 11.69 -22.18
CA GLY A 28 23.23 12.73 -22.44
C GLY A 28 22.56 13.20 -21.15
N PRO A 29 21.89 14.36 -21.15
CA PRO A 29 21.20 14.85 -19.95
C PRO A 29 20.24 13.77 -19.47
N GLY A 30 20.45 13.30 -18.23
CA GLY A 30 19.66 12.22 -17.64
C GLY A 30 18.18 12.55 -17.77
N ARG A 31 17.45 11.69 -18.48
CA ARG A 31 15.99 11.83 -18.67
C ARG A 31 15.39 11.90 -17.26
N LYS A 32 14.82 13.06 -16.88
CA LYS A 32 14.14 13.20 -15.58
C LYS A 32 13.11 12.09 -15.50
N ARG A 33 13.10 11.35 -14.38
CA ARG A 33 12.07 10.32 -14.15
C ARG A 33 10.73 11.03 -14.06
N ASP A 34 9.73 10.47 -14.71
CA ASP A 34 8.36 10.96 -14.69
C ASP A 34 7.65 10.41 -13.44
N PHE A 35 7.14 11.31 -12.59
CA PHE A 35 6.43 10.99 -11.37
C PHE A 35 4.95 11.38 -11.44
N SER A 36 4.44 11.71 -12.64
CA SER A 36 3.03 11.99 -12.85
C SER A 36 2.17 10.75 -12.49
N PRO A 37 1.02 10.93 -11.82
CA PRO A 37 0.15 9.82 -11.45
C PRO A 37 -0.35 9.04 -12.67
N LEU A 38 -0.45 7.73 -12.53
CA LEU A 38 -1.09 6.86 -13.52
C LEU A 38 -2.49 6.46 -13.03
N PRO A 39 -3.51 6.43 -13.92
CA PRO A 39 -4.85 6.03 -13.53
C PRO A 39 -4.92 4.51 -13.32
N TRP A 40 -5.80 4.10 -12.41
CA TRP A 40 -6.08 2.68 -12.13
C TRP A 40 -6.55 1.91 -13.37
N SER A 41 -7.25 2.59 -14.30
CA SER A 41 -7.86 2.00 -15.50
C SER A 41 -6.85 1.53 -16.54
N HIS A 42 -5.56 1.80 -16.35
CA HIS A 42 -4.51 1.17 -17.14
C HIS A 42 -4.25 -0.29 -16.74
N TYR A 43 -4.63 -0.67 -15.51
CA TYR A 43 -4.27 -1.95 -14.90
C TYR A 43 -5.46 -2.82 -14.52
N PHE A 44 -6.63 -2.19 -14.26
CA PHE A 44 -7.89 -2.87 -13.97
C PHE A 44 -8.95 -2.50 -15.01
N GLU A 45 -9.86 -3.42 -15.28
CA GLU A 45 -10.94 -3.25 -16.26
C GLU A 45 -12.14 -2.50 -15.65
N THR A 46 -12.47 -2.80 -14.40
CA THR A 46 -13.59 -2.16 -13.68
C THR A 46 -13.19 -1.72 -12.27
N MET A 47 -13.95 -0.76 -11.75
CA MET A 47 -13.92 -0.29 -10.38
C MET A 47 -15.36 -0.22 -9.88
N GLU A 48 -15.62 -0.79 -8.72
CA GLU A 48 -16.96 -0.88 -8.15
C GLU A 48 -16.94 -0.52 -6.67
N ASP A 49 -18.04 0.10 -6.21
CA ASP A 49 -18.30 0.40 -4.80
C ASP A 49 -19.33 -0.64 -4.30
N VAL A 50 -18.84 -1.65 -3.58
CA VAL A 50 -19.64 -2.76 -3.05
C VAL A 50 -20.33 -2.31 -1.76
N GLU A 51 -21.65 -2.27 -1.79
CA GLU A 51 -22.46 -1.90 -0.64
C GLU A 51 -22.70 -3.10 0.27
N VAL A 52 -22.21 -3.02 1.51
CA VAL A 52 -22.34 -4.07 2.51
C VAL A 52 -23.28 -3.60 3.61
N GLU A 53 -24.37 -4.33 3.80
CA GLU A 53 -25.30 -4.08 4.90
C GLU A 53 -24.80 -4.75 6.19
N ASN A 54 -24.80 -3.96 7.26
CA ASN A 54 -24.57 -4.35 8.63
C ASN A 54 -25.84 -4.04 9.43
N ASP A 55 -26.04 -4.70 10.58
CA ASP A 55 -27.28 -4.66 11.37
C ASP A 55 -27.90 -3.25 11.55
N ASN A 56 -27.08 -2.19 11.59
CA ASN A 56 -27.53 -0.79 11.69
C ASN A 56 -26.71 0.19 10.82
N SER A 57 -26.04 -0.28 9.77
CA SER A 57 -25.25 0.58 8.89
C SER A 57 -25.06 0.03 7.49
N LYS A 58 -24.78 0.93 6.57
CA LYS A 58 -24.39 0.61 5.21
C LYS A 58 -22.95 1.09 5.03
N ASP A 59 -22.08 0.14 4.77
CA ASP A 59 -20.68 0.38 4.47
C ASP A 59 -20.45 0.20 2.97
N THR A 60 -19.47 0.92 2.41
CA THR A 60 -19.13 0.86 0.99
C THR A 60 -17.67 0.50 0.85
N PHE A 61 -17.38 -0.65 0.24
CA PHE A 61 -16.04 -1.14 0.01
C PHE A 61 -15.65 -0.97 -1.45
N ARG A 62 -14.54 -0.29 -1.70
CA ARG A 62 -13.99 -0.12 -3.04
C ARG A 62 -13.28 -1.39 -3.48
N ILE A 63 -13.60 -1.86 -4.68
CA ILE A 63 -12.86 -2.93 -5.36
C ILE A 63 -12.41 -2.49 -6.76
N TYR A 64 -11.34 -3.12 -7.24
CA TYR A 64 -10.85 -3.03 -8.61
C TYR A 64 -10.73 -4.44 -9.19
N SER A 65 -11.24 -4.64 -10.40
CA SER A 65 -11.38 -5.97 -10.98
C SER A 65 -10.80 -6.07 -12.39
N SER A 66 -10.33 -7.26 -12.75
CA SER A 66 -9.85 -7.59 -14.12
C SER A 66 -9.99 -9.09 -14.39
N GLY A 67 -10.12 -9.45 -15.66
CA GLY A 67 -10.32 -10.82 -16.12
C GLY A 67 -11.78 -11.27 -15.99
N SER A 68 -12.13 -12.29 -16.77
CA SER A 68 -13.50 -12.79 -16.86
C SER A 68 -13.66 -14.30 -16.63
N HIS A 69 -12.56 -15.05 -16.57
CA HIS A 69 -12.56 -16.51 -16.47
C HIS A 69 -11.55 -17.01 -15.42
N GLY A 70 -11.74 -18.25 -14.97
CA GLY A 70 -10.84 -18.90 -13.99
C GLY A 70 -11.12 -18.50 -12.54
N PRO A 71 -10.28 -18.95 -11.58
CA PRO A 71 -10.42 -18.62 -10.17
C PRO A 71 -10.26 -17.11 -9.92
N VAL A 72 -10.88 -16.63 -8.84
CA VAL A 72 -10.74 -15.25 -8.37
C VAL A 72 -9.55 -15.14 -7.42
N LEU A 73 -8.66 -14.20 -7.70
CA LEU A 73 -7.58 -13.77 -6.84
C LEU A 73 -8.06 -12.57 -6.02
N LEU A 74 -8.38 -12.79 -4.75
CA LEU A 74 -8.81 -11.75 -3.82
C LEU A 74 -7.59 -11.15 -3.13
N LEU A 75 -7.26 -9.90 -3.48
CA LEU A 75 -6.00 -9.25 -3.09
C LEU A 75 -6.20 -8.26 -1.95
N LEU A 76 -5.48 -8.47 -0.84
CA LEU A 76 -5.57 -7.67 0.39
C LEU A 76 -4.24 -6.93 0.65
N HIS A 77 -4.29 -5.60 0.65
CA HIS A 77 -3.10 -4.75 0.77
C HIS A 77 -2.57 -4.61 2.21
N GLY A 78 -1.35 -4.10 2.36
CA GLY A 78 -0.73 -3.80 3.66
C GLY A 78 -1.27 -2.55 4.37
N GLY A 79 -0.89 -2.34 5.62
CA GLY A 79 -1.35 -1.19 6.41
C GLY A 79 -0.91 0.14 5.81
N GLY A 80 -1.84 1.09 5.67
CA GLY A 80 -1.60 2.39 5.03
C GLY A 80 -1.53 2.36 3.51
N HIS A 81 -1.71 1.19 2.88
CA HIS A 81 -1.77 1.03 1.43
C HIS A 81 -3.23 1.07 0.92
N SER A 82 -3.44 0.63 -0.32
CA SER A 82 -4.75 0.48 -0.97
C SER A 82 -4.71 -0.69 -1.96
N ALA A 83 -5.84 -1.08 -2.53
CA ALA A 83 -5.95 -2.04 -3.62
C ALA A 83 -5.02 -1.72 -4.80
N LEU A 84 -4.72 -0.44 -5.02
CA LEU A 84 -3.87 0.02 -6.11
C LEU A 84 -2.40 -0.41 -5.99
N SER A 85 -1.95 -0.86 -4.81
CA SER A 85 -0.65 -1.52 -4.66
C SER A 85 -0.55 -2.81 -5.50
N TRP A 86 -1.68 -3.41 -5.86
CA TRP A 86 -1.72 -4.61 -6.72
C TRP A 86 -1.78 -4.31 -8.22
N ALA A 87 -1.84 -3.04 -8.65
CA ALA A 87 -2.10 -2.68 -10.05
C ALA A 87 -1.14 -3.34 -11.06
N VAL A 88 0.18 -3.18 -10.88
CA VAL A 88 1.16 -3.77 -11.80
C VAL A 88 1.12 -5.30 -11.73
N PHE A 89 1.00 -5.86 -10.53
CA PHE A 89 0.84 -7.30 -10.33
C PHE A 89 -0.35 -7.87 -11.11
N THR A 90 -1.51 -7.19 -11.08
CA THR A 90 -2.73 -7.58 -11.80
C THR A 90 -2.48 -7.73 -13.28
N SER A 91 -1.89 -6.72 -13.92
CA SER A 91 -1.58 -6.78 -15.36
C SER A 91 -0.65 -7.94 -15.70
N VAL A 92 0.35 -8.21 -14.85
CA VAL A 92 1.28 -9.31 -15.08
C VAL A 92 0.59 -10.66 -14.87
N ILE A 93 -0.07 -10.92 -13.74
CA ILE A 93 -0.67 -12.23 -13.45
C ILE A 93 -1.76 -12.59 -14.47
N CYS A 94 -2.57 -11.63 -14.88
CA CYS A 94 -3.58 -11.83 -15.92
C CYS A 94 -2.98 -12.13 -17.30
N SER A 95 -1.70 -11.81 -17.55
CA SER A 95 -0.98 -12.23 -18.75
C SER A 95 -0.41 -13.66 -18.64
N ARG A 96 -0.23 -14.19 -17.42
CA ARG A 96 0.36 -15.52 -17.17
C ARG A 96 -0.66 -16.65 -17.18
N ILE A 97 -1.81 -16.43 -16.54
CA ILE A 97 -2.80 -17.47 -16.26
C ILE A 97 -4.21 -16.97 -16.54
N ASN A 98 -5.15 -17.91 -16.68
CA ASN A 98 -6.57 -17.59 -16.69
C ASN A 98 -7.05 -17.37 -15.26
N CYS A 99 -7.27 -16.12 -14.88
CA CYS A 99 -7.81 -15.75 -13.57
C CYS A 99 -8.65 -14.48 -13.66
N ARG A 100 -9.45 -14.28 -12.62
CA ARG A 100 -10.09 -13.01 -12.28
C ARG A 100 -9.34 -12.41 -11.10
N VAL A 101 -9.21 -11.10 -11.06
CA VAL A 101 -8.63 -10.36 -9.94
C VAL A 101 -9.72 -9.51 -9.31
N VAL A 102 -9.75 -9.49 -7.97
CA VAL A 102 -10.51 -8.54 -7.17
C VAL A 102 -9.54 -7.97 -6.12
N ALA A 103 -9.07 -6.75 -6.34
CA ALA A 103 -8.26 -6.03 -5.37
C ALA A 103 -9.14 -5.13 -4.53
N MET A 104 -9.13 -5.33 -3.21
CA MET A 104 -10.06 -4.68 -2.28
C MET A 104 -9.34 -3.61 -1.45
N ASP A 105 -9.94 -2.42 -1.37
CA ASP A 105 -9.57 -1.44 -0.35
C ASP A 105 -10.17 -1.89 0.99
N LEU A 106 -9.31 -2.26 1.94
CA LEU A 106 -9.73 -2.64 3.27
C LEU A 106 -10.31 -1.43 4.01
N ARG A 107 -11.07 -1.68 5.08
CA ARG A 107 -11.69 -0.60 5.87
C ARG A 107 -10.67 0.46 6.31
N GLY A 108 -11.07 1.73 6.26
CA GLY A 108 -10.19 2.86 6.59
C GLY A 108 -9.08 3.15 5.57
N HIS A 109 -9.01 2.41 4.47
CA HIS A 109 -8.00 2.55 3.43
C HIS A 109 -8.62 2.89 2.07
N GLY A 110 -7.78 3.41 1.16
CA GLY A 110 -8.19 3.81 -0.19
C GLY A 110 -9.45 4.67 -0.21
N ASP A 111 -10.45 4.24 -0.98
CA ASP A 111 -11.75 4.94 -1.09
C ASP A 111 -12.90 4.20 -0.39
N THR A 112 -12.61 3.15 0.39
CA THR A 112 -13.59 2.47 1.23
C THR A 112 -14.14 3.40 2.32
N LYS A 113 -15.46 3.44 2.46
CA LYS A 113 -16.20 4.28 3.41
C LYS A 113 -17.04 3.38 4.32
N VAL A 114 -16.67 3.36 5.60
CA VAL A 114 -17.37 2.59 6.62
C VAL A 114 -17.88 3.52 7.72
N LYS A 115 -18.98 3.17 8.38
CA LYS A 115 -19.56 3.98 9.45
C LYS A 115 -18.64 4.11 10.66
N ASN A 116 -17.94 3.03 11.02
CA ASN A 116 -17.02 2.99 12.15
C ASN A 116 -15.57 2.77 11.66
N PRO A 117 -14.88 3.78 11.10
CA PRO A 117 -13.54 3.59 10.52
C PRO A 117 -12.45 3.27 11.54
N ASP A 118 -12.70 3.45 12.83
CA ASP A 118 -11.69 3.29 13.88
C ASP A 118 -11.48 1.85 14.36
N ASP A 119 -12.45 0.95 14.12
CA ASP A 119 -12.32 -0.48 14.48
C ASP A 119 -11.54 -1.26 13.42
N LEU A 120 -10.23 -1.35 13.57
CA LEU A 120 -9.35 -2.10 12.68
C LEU A 120 -8.89 -3.42 13.30
N SER A 121 -9.74 -4.05 14.13
CA SER A 121 -9.47 -5.39 14.66
C SER A 121 -9.40 -6.44 13.55
N ALA A 122 -8.63 -7.52 13.79
CA ALA A 122 -8.49 -8.60 12.82
C ALA A 122 -9.85 -9.25 12.49
N GLU A 123 -10.69 -9.39 13.50
CA GLU A 123 -12.03 -9.98 13.42
C GLU A 123 -12.95 -9.15 12.53
N THR A 124 -13.04 -7.84 12.76
CA THR A 124 -13.87 -6.94 11.95
C THR A 124 -13.38 -6.91 10.51
N MET A 125 -12.07 -6.75 10.29
CA MET A 125 -11.52 -6.71 8.93
C MET A 125 -11.70 -8.03 8.17
N ALA A 126 -11.56 -9.18 8.84
CA ALA A 126 -11.80 -10.49 8.22
C ALA A 126 -13.28 -10.71 7.89
N LYS A 127 -14.18 -10.24 8.76
CA LYS A 127 -15.63 -10.25 8.52
C LYS A 127 -16.01 -9.37 7.33
N ASP A 128 -15.40 -8.19 7.20
CA ASP A 128 -15.61 -7.28 6.06
C ASP A 128 -15.25 -7.98 4.74
N VAL A 129 -14.13 -8.71 4.68
CA VAL A 129 -13.72 -9.49 3.49
C VAL A 129 -14.76 -10.54 3.13
N GLY A 130 -15.24 -11.31 4.12
CA GLY A 130 -16.31 -12.30 3.93
C GLY A 130 -17.59 -11.70 3.38
N LYS A 131 -18.04 -10.57 3.95
CA LYS A 131 -19.24 -9.87 3.52
C LYS A 131 -19.14 -9.32 2.10
N VAL A 132 -17.97 -8.79 1.71
CA VAL A 132 -17.76 -8.36 0.32
C VAL A 132 -17.87 -9.54 -0.64
N VAL A 133 -17.29 -10.70 -0.31
CA VAL A 133 -17.44 -11.93 -1.12
C VAL A 133 -18.90 -12.37 -1.20
N GLU A 134 -19.64 -12.32 -0.09
CA GLU A 134 -21.07 -12.65 -0.03
C GLU A 134 -21.90 -11.72 -0.93
N VAL A 135 -21.67 -10.40 -0.89
CA VAL A 135 -22.39 -9.45 -1.76
C VAL A 135 -22.06 -9.67 -3.23
N LEU A 136 -20.79 -9.94 -3.56
CA LEU A 136 -20.36 -10.11 -4.96
C LEU A 136 -20.91 -11.38 -5.61
N TYR A 137 -21.06 -12.47 -4.85
CA TYR A 137 -21.32 -13.79 -5.44
C TYR A 137 -22.47 -14.58 -4.80
N GLY A 138 -23.06 -14.08 -3.72
CA GLY A 138 -24.14 -14.74 -2.99
C GLY A 138 -23.77 -16.16 -2.54
N GLU A 139 -24.70 -17.09 -2.74
CA GLU A 139 -24.57 -18.49 -2.31
C GLU A 139 -23.63 -19.32 -3.19
N ASN A 140 -23.22 -18.83 -4.36
CA ASN A 140 -22.41 -19.57 -5.33
C ASN A 140 -21.09 -18.87 -5.64
N PRO A 141 -20.23 -18.63 -4.63
CA PRO A 141 -18.95 -17.98 -4.86
C PRO A 141 -18.06 -18.84 -5.76
N PRO A 142 -17.35 -18.23 -6.74
CA PRO A 142 -16.40 -18.95 -7.57
C PRO A 142 -15.25 -19.48 -6.71
N PRO A 143 -14.40 -20.38 -7.25
CA PRO A 143 -13.17 -20.75 -6.59
C PRO A 143 -12.30 -19.50 -6.32
N ILE A 144 -11.96 -19.24 -5.05
CA ILE A 144 -11.25 -18.02 -4.61
C ILE A 144 -9.90 -18.39 -3.97
N MET A 145 -8.83 -17.72 -4.38
CA MET A 145 -7.55 -17.69 -3.67
C MET A 145 -7.36 -16.32 -3.03
N ILE A 146 -7.09 -16.27 -1.72
CA ILE A 146 -6.79 -15.01 -1.04
C ILE A 146 -5.28 -14.78 -1.02
N ILE A 147 -4.85 -13.58 -1.39
CA ILE A 147 -3.45 -13.15 -1.37
C ILE A 147 -3.36 -11.87 -0.54
N GLY A 148 -2.57 -11.89 0.53
CA GLY A 148 -2.43 -10.76 1.44
C GLY A 148 -1.00 -10.34 1.68
N HIS A 149 -0.74 -9.03 1.72
CA HIS A 149 0.54 -8.44 2.10
C HIS A 149 0.49 -7.79 3.48
N SER A 150 1.52 -7.99 4.30
CA SER A 150 1.65 -7.30 5.60
C SER A 150 0.37 -7.47 6.45
N MET A 151 -0.24 -6.37 6.94
CA MET A 151 -1.57 -6.38 7.55
C MET A 151 -2.60 -7.20 6.76
N GLY A 152 -2.71 -7.03 5.43
CA GLY A 152 -3.62 -7.81 4.59
C GLY A 152 -3.30 -9.29 4.55
N GLY A 153 -2.04 -9.67 4.76
CA GLY A 153 -1.60 -11.06 4.95
C GLY A 153 -2.16 -11.67 6.22
N ALA A 154 -2.11 -10.92 7.33
CA ALA A 154 -2.77 -11.33 8.57
C ALA A 154 -4.28 -11.49 8.36
N ILE A 155 -4.95 -10.48 7.81
CA ILE A 155 -6.40 -10.51 7.55
C ILE A 155 -6.78 -11.68 6.64
N ALA A 156 -5.97 -12.02 5.64
CA ALA A 156 -6.18 -13.19 4.79
C ALA A 156 -6.22 -14.50 5.60
N VAL A 157 -5.28 -14.67 6.54
CA VAL A 157 -5.24 -15.85 7.43
C VAL A 157 -6.45 -15.88 8.35
N HIS A 158 -6.81 -14.77 8.99
CA HIS A 158 -8.01 -14.71 9.84
C HIS A 158 -9.29 -14.99 9.06
N THR A 159 -9.41 -14.48 7.84
CA THR A 159 -10.55 -14.73 6.94
C THR A 159 -10.65 -16.22 6.61
N ALA A 160 -9.51 -16.86 6.28
CA ALA A 160 -9.44 -18.28 5.96
C ALA A 160 -9.74 -19.17 7.17
N ALA A 161 -9.14 -18.86 8.33
CA ALA A 161 -9.32 -19.64 9.56
C ALA A 161 -10.75 -19.56 10.11
N SER A 162 -11.41 -18.41 9.97
CA SER A 162 -12.82 -18.22 10.33
C SER A 162 -13.81 -18.75 9.27
N ASN A 163 -13.30 -19.31 8.16
CA ASN A 163 -14.10 -19.83 7.05
C ASN A 163 -15.11 -18.82 6.48
N HIS A 164 -14.71 -17.54 6.40
CA HIS A 164 -15.55 -16.47 5.85
C HIS A 164 -15.71 -16.54 4.33
N VAL A 165 -14.89 -17.35 3.65
CA VAL A 165 -14.94 -17.57 2.20
C VAL A 165 -15.08 -19.07 1.94
N PRO A 166 -16.31 -19.60 1.79
CA PRO A 166 -16.55 -21.04 1.69
C PRO A 166 -15.90 -21.72 0.47
N SER A 167 -15.69 -20.98 -0.63
CA SER A 167 -15.05 -21.46 -1.85
C SER A 167 -13.53 -21.22 -1.88
N LEU A 168 -12.91 -20.98 -0.72
CA LEU A 168 -11.47 -20.77 -0.61
C LEU A 168 -10.70 -22.03 -1.06
N LEU A 169 -9.89 -21.89 -2.09
CA LEU A 169 -9.06 -22.97 -2.63
C LEU A 169 -7.59 -22.85 -2.25
N GLY A 170 -7.14 -21.68 -1.80
CA GLY A 170 -5.73 -21.42 -1.52
C GLY A 170 -5.49 -20.11 -0.80
N LEU A 171 -4.33 -20.00 -0.15
CA LEU A 171 -3.94 -18.84 0.65
C LEU A 171 -2.49 -18.46 0.36
N CYS A 172 -2.22 -17.21 0.02
CA CYS A 172 -0.88 -16.66 -0.11
C CYS A 172 -0.66 -15.50 0.87
N VAL A 173 0.45 -15.55 1.61
CA VAL A 173 0.88 -14.49 2.52
C VAL A 173 2.21 -13.92 2.03
N ILE A 174 2.31 -12.60 1.94
CA ILE A 174 3.50 -11.88 1.46
C ILE A 174 4.09 -11.05 2.60
N ASP A 175 5.36 -11.34 2.91
CA ASP A 175 6.22 -10.59 3.80
C ASP A 175 5.67 -10.40 5.23
N VAL A 176 5.05 -11.45 5.79
CA VAL A 176 4.56 -11.50 7.18
C VAL A 176 4.99 -12.79 7.84
N VAL A 177 5.64 -12.66 8.98
CA VAL A 177 5.91 -13.75 9.92
C VAL A 177 5.76 -13.21 11.33
N GLU A 178 5.01 -13.91 12.19
CA GLU A 178 4.64 -13.45 13.53
C GLU A 178 5.84 -12.92 14.33
N GLY A 179 6.88 -13.74 14.51
CA GLY A 179 8.03 -13.36 15.35
C GLY A 179 8.66 -12.03 14.90
N THR A 180 8.99 -11.92 13.61
CA THR A 180 9.59 -10.69 13.08
C THR A 180 8.63 -9.51 13.02
N ALA A 181 7.33 -9.74 12.81
CA ALA A 181 6.32 -8.69 12.80
C ALA A 181 6.20 -8.07 14.20
N MET A 182 6.13 -8.91 15.24
CA MET A 182 6.06 -8.48 16.64
C MET A 182 7.30 -7.69 17.06
N ASP A 183 8.50 -8.13 16.66
CA ASP A 183 9.75 -7.40 16.93
C ASP A 183 9.80 -6.04 16.19
N ALA A 184 9.20 -5.97 15.00
CA ALA A 184 9.22 -4.77 14.16
C ALA A 184 8.20 -3.69 14.56
N LEU A 185 7.21 -3.99 15.42
CA LEU A 185 6.14 -3.04 15.76
C LEU A 185 6.68 -1.71 16.30
N ASN A 186 7.68 -1.76 17.19
CA ASN A 186 8.31 -0.56 17.75
C ASN A 186 9.07 0.25 16.69
N SER A 187 9.74 -0.43 15.75
CA SER A 187 10.46 0.23 14.64
C SER A 187 9.48 0.89 13.67
N MET A 188 8.31 0.28 13.46
CA MET A 188 7.26 0.80 12.59
C MET A 188 6.74 2.17 13.05
N GLN A 189 6.56 2.38 14.36
CA GLN A 189 6.18 3.68 14.93
C GLN A 189 7.21 4.77 14.60
N ASN A 190 8.50 4.46 14.75
CA ASN A 190 9.57 5.40 14.44
C ASN A 190 9.60 5.75 12.94
N PHE A 191 9.44 4.74 12.08
CA PHE A 191 9.33 4.94 10.63
C PHE A 191 8.13 5.82 10.26
N LEU A 192 6.95 5.55 10.84
CA LEU A 192 5.72 6.31 10.60
C LEU A 192 5.86 7.78 10.99
N ARG A 193 6.45 8.06 12.17
CA ARG A 193 6.67 9.43 12.66
C ARG A 193 7.70 10.21 11.84
N GLY A 194 8.63 9.51 11.18
CA GLY A 194 9.63 10.10 10.30
C GLY A 194 9.12 10.52 8.92
N ARG A 195 7.89 10.14 8.55
CA ARG A 195 7.32 10.49 7.23
C ARG A 195 6.94 11.96 7.16
N PRO A 196 6.98 12.59 5.97
CA PRO A 196 6.37 13.90 5.76
C PRO A 196 4.90 13.88 6.18
N LYS A 197 4.44 14.94 6.85
CA LYS A 197 3.03 15.06 7.26
C LYS A 197 2.12 15.40 6.08
N THR A 198 2.63 16.17 5.13
CA THR A 198 1.89 16.62 3.95
C THR A 198 2.77 16.61 2.71
N PHE A 199 2.12 16.61 1.55
CA PHE A 199 2.73 16.69 0.22
C PHE A 199 2.07 17.83 -0.58
N LYS A 200 2.86 18.47 -1.45
CA LYS A 200 2.37 19.59 -2.28
C LYS A 200 1.46 19.14 -3.43
N SER A 201 1.64 17.90 -3.87
CA SER A 201 0.87 17.28 -4.94
C SER A 201 1.01 15.76 -4.84
N VAL A 202 0.16 15.02 -5.55
CA VAL A 202 0.32 13.56 -5.68
C VAL A 202 1.67 13.22 -6.32
N GLU A 203 2.09 13.96 -7.35
CA GLU A 203 3.39 13.78 -8.00
C GLU A 203 4.55 13.92 -7.01
N ASN A 204 4.47 14.88 -6.09
CA ASN A 204 5.48 15.02 -5.03
C ASN A 204 5.46 13.84 -4.03
N ALA A 205 4.28 13.28 -3.74
CA ALA A 205 4.18 12.07 -2.92
C ALA A 205 4.78 10.84 -3.62
N ILE A 206 4.53 10.68 -4.93
CA ILE A 206 5.12 9.63 -5.78
C ILE A 206 6.64 9.76 -5.82
N GLU A 207 7.16 10.96 -6.06
CA GLU A 207 8.60 11.18 -6.07
C GLU A 207 9.23 10.85 -4.71
N TRP A 208 8.59 11.26 -3.62
CA TRP A 208 9.06 10.96 -2.27
C TRP A 208 9.06 9.45 -1.98
N SER A 209 8.03 8.70 -2.36
CA SER A 209 7.95 7.26 -2.07
C SER A 209 9.04 6.46 -2.77
N VAL A 210 9.41 6.88 -3.99
CA VAL A 210 10.52 6.29 -4.74
C VAL A 210 11.87 6.68 -4.13
N LYS A 211 12.09 7.96 -3.80
CA LYS A 211 13.37 8.43 -3.27
C LYS A 211 13.64 7.97 -1.85
N SER A 212 12.61 7.80 -1.02
CA SER A 212 12.72 7.27 0.34
C SER A 212 12.98 5.76 0.35
N GLY A 213 12.74 5.07 -0.79
CA GLY A 213 12.85 3.63 -0.92
C GLY A 213 11.65 2.86 -0.37
N GLN A 214 10.53 3.54 -0.07
CA GLN A 214 9.28 2.88 0.32
C GLN A 214 8.74 1.99 -0.82
N ILE A 215 8.79 2.49 -2.06
CA ILE A 215 8.44 1.75 -3.27
C ILE A 215 9.60 1.90 -4.25
N ARG A 216 10.22 0.80 -4.68
CA ARG A 216 11.38 0.84 -5.57
C ARG A 216 10.98 0.93 -7.04
N ASN A 217 9.83 0.37 -7.38
CA ASN A 217 9.27 0.39 -8.72
C ASN A 217 8.53 1.71 -8.99
N VAL A 218 9.04 2.52 -9.92
CA VAL A 218 8.46 3.81 -10.27
C VAL A 218 7.06 3.67 -10.89
N GLU A 219 6.84 2.64 -11.71
CA GLU A 219 5.53 2.41 -12.34
C GLU A 219 4.47 2.10 -11.29
N SER A 220 4.79 1.18 -10.37
CA SER A 220 3.92 0.84 -9.25
C SER A 220 3.66 2.06 -8.36
N ALA A 221 4.69 2.84 -8.00
CA ALA A 221 4.53 4.04 -7.19
C ALA A 221 3.58 5.07 -7.84
N ARG A 222 3.64 5.25 -9.16
CA ARG A 222 2.81 6.22 -9.89
C ARG A 222 1.32 5.88 -9.86
N VAL A 223 0.95 4.60 -9.74
CA VAL A 223 -0.45 4.15 -9.64
C VAL A 223 -0.89 3.87 -8.21
N SER A 224 -0.02 3.41 -7.32
CA SER A 224 -0.40 3.00 -5.97
C SER A 224 -0.47 4.17 -4.97
N MET A 225 0.39 5.17 -5.12
CA MET A 225 0.47 6.28 -4.16
C MET A 225 -0.79 7.13 -4.09
N VAL A 226 -1.61 7.19 -5.15
CA VAL A 226 -2.89 7.92 -5.12
C VAL A 226 -3.86 7.37 -4.07
N GLY A 227 -3.82 6.07 -3.78
CA GLY A 227 -4.65 5.46 -2.73
C GLY A 227 -4.10 5.65 -1.33
N GLN A 228 -2.81 5.99 -1.19
CA GLN A 228 -2.13 6.18 0.11
C GLN A 228 -2.25 7.60 0.65
N VAL A 229 -2.59 8.58 -0.21
CA VAL A 229 -2.78 9.98 0.16
C VAL A 229 -4.20 10.45 -0.12
N LYS A 230 -4.64 11.50 0.57
CA LYS A 230 -5.90 12.21 0.32
C LYS A 230 -5.66 13.71 0.34
N LYS A 231 -6.55 14.48 -0.30
CA LYS A 231 -6.52 15.94 -0.16
C LYS A 231 -6.77 16.31 1.29
N CYS A 232 -6.05 17.31 1.80
CA CYS A 232 -6.36 17.90 3.08
C CYS A 232 -7.76 18.52 3.00
N GLU A 233 -8.63 18.19 3.95
CA GLU A 233 -9.92 18.87 4.08
C GLU A 233 -9.66 20.33 4.44
N GLU A 234 -10.33 21.25 3.75
CA GLU A 234 -10.30 22.65 4.15
C GLU A 234 -10.91 22.74 5.56
N PRO A 235 -10.37 23.57 6.47
CA PRO A 235 -11.14 23.92 7.65
C PRO A 235 -12.46 24.50 7.15
N LEU A 236 -13.58 23.81 7.44
CA LEU A 236 -14.92 24.36 7.30
C LEU A 236 -14.85 25.74 7.94
N SER A 237 -15.02 26.80 7.15
CA SER A 237 -15.26 28.13 7.68
C SER A 237 -16.42 28.00 8.65
N SER A 238 -16.14 28.16 9.95
CA SER A 238 -17.10 28.00 11.02
C SER A 238 -18.39 28.77 10.71
N PRO A 239 -19.59 28.18 10.83
CA PRO A 239 -20.80 28.96 10.78
C PRO A 239 -20.91 29.75 12.09
N GLY A 240 -20.83 31.08 11.99
CA GLY A 240 -21.34 32.02 13.00
C GLY A 240 -20.46 32.22 14.24
N VAL A 241 -19.49 33.14 14.14
CA VAL A 241 -19.18 33.97 15.32
C VAL A 241 -20.18 35.12 15.32
N SER A 242 -21.19 34.97 16.18
CA SER A 242 -22.09 36.04 16.59
C SER A 242 -21.25 37.26 17.01
N LYS A 243 -21.48 38.41 16.37
CA LYS A 243 -21.00 39.70 16.85
C LYS A 243 -21.70 39.99 18.18
N SER A 244 -21.07 39.62 19.28
CA SER A 244 -21.42 40.12 20.62
C SER A 244 -20.88 41.55 20.75
N ILE A 245 -21.85 42.46 20.76
CA ILE A 245 -21.91 43.79 21.36
C ILE A 245 -20.71 44.12 22.27
N SER A 246 -20.02 45.20 21.93
CA SER A 246 -19.35 46.07 22.91
C SER A 246 -19.91 47.48 22.73
N GLU A 247 -20.72 47.89 23.70
CA GLU A 247 -21.13 49.27 23.96
C GLU A 247 -19.89 50.16 24.11
N GLY A 248 -19.98 51.41 23.64
CA GLY A 248 -18.98 52.43 23.96
C GLY A 248 -19.02 53.68 23.11
N ILE A 249 -19.87 54.62 23.54
CA ILE A 249 -19.69 56.08 23.47
C ILE A 249 -20.11 56.78 22.16
N ILE A 250 -21.21 57.53 22.30
CA ILE A 250 -21.65 58.65 21.48
C ILE A 250 -20.83 59.86 21.93
N GLU A 251 -20.11 60.51 21.02
CA GLU A 251 -19.78 61.93 21.13
C GLU A 251 -20.08 62.60 19.79
N GLU A 252 -20.67 63.78 19.91
CA GLU A 252 -21.43 64.53 18.92
C GLU A 252 -20.53 65.24 17.90
N GLU A 253 -21.18 65.59 16.79
CA GLU A 253 -20.70 66.38 15.67
C GLU A 253 -20.32 67.81 16.09
N GLU A 254 -19.31 68.39 15.44
CA GLU A 254 -19.32 69.80 15.07
C GLU A 254 -18.49 69.99 13.79
N GLU A 255 -19.15 70.55 12.78
CA GLU A 255 -18.62 71.01 11.50
C GLU A 255 -17.82 72.30 11.69
N GLU A 256 -16.76 72.51 10.91
CA GLU A 256 -16.51 73.81 10.27
C GLU A 256 -15.48 73.68 9.13
N GLU A 257 -15.67 74.56 8.14
CA GLU A 257 -15.15 74.56 6.77
C GLU A 257 -13.68 75.03 6.65
N GLU A 258 -12.98 74.63 5.58
CA GLU A 258 -12.44 75.56 4.55
C GLU A 258 -11.51 74.88 3.53
N GLU A 259 -11.32 75.58 2.42
CA GLU A 259 -11.02 75.16 1.06
C GLU A 259 -9.58 74.73 0.71
N GLY A 260 -9.48 73.96 -0.38
CA GLY A 260 -8.54 74.28 -1.47
C GLY A 260 -7.20 73.52 -1.54
N GLY A 261 -6.99 72.75 -2.62
CA GLY A 261 -5.64 72.37 -3.05
C GLY A 261 -5.54 71.10 -3.89
N GLU A 262 -5.40 71.26 -5.20
CA GLU A 262 -5.20 70.20 -6.19
C GLU A 262 -3.85 69.45 -6.09
N SER A 263 -3.88 68.24 -6.66
CA SER A 263 -2.77 67.50 -7.30
C SER A 263 -1.84 66.63 -6.43
N ASN A 264 -1.90 65.30 -6.60
CA ASN A 264 -0.97 64.54 -7.45
C ASN A 264 -1.10 63.01 -7.28
N HIS A 265 -1.10 62.32 -8.41
CA HIS A 265 -0.62 60.95 -8.67
C HIS A 265 -0.54 59.91 -7.54
N LYS A 266 -1.40 58.88 -7.62
CA LYS A 266 -0.96 57.47 -7.70
C LYS A 266 -2.12 56.55 -8.08
N ARG A 267 -2.15 56.11 -9.35
CA ARG A 267 -2.87 54.89 -9.74
C ARG A 267 -2.19 53.72 -9.02
N LYS A 268 -2.77 53.26 -7.91
CA LYS A 268 -2.49 51.92 -7.38
C LYS A 268 -3.07 50.93 -8.38
N LYS A 269 -2.19 50.19 -9.07
CA LYS A 269 -2.56 48.91 -9.66
C LYS A 269 -3.03 48.02 -8.51
N GLU A 270 -4.29 47.65 -8.54
CA GLU A 270 -4.78 46.47 -7.84
C GLU A 270 -4.10 45.28 -8.51
N ASP A 271 -3.00 44.80 -7.92
CA ASP A 271 -2.52 43.45 -8.18
C ASP A 271 -3.52 42.51 -7.52
N ASP A 272 -4.45 41.98 -8.32
CA ASP A 272 -5.16 40.73 -8.03
C ASP A 272 -4.11 39.61 -7.91
N GLN A 273 -3.45 39.53 -6.76
CA GLN A 273 -2.80 38.31 -6.33
C GLN A 273 -3.90 37.34 -5.92
N GLU A 274 -4.44 36.62 -6.90
CA GLU A 274 -5.04 35.31 -6.68
C GLU A 274 -3.99 34.47 -5.93
N ILE A 275 -4.11 34.41 -4.61
CA ILE A 275 -3.39 33.44 -3.79
C ILE A 275 -3.91 32.09 -4.25
N LYS A 276 -3.18 31.43 -5.17
CA LYS A 276 -3.40 30.03 -5.52
C LYS A 276 -3.30 29.23 -4.23
N LYS A 277 -4.46 28.91 -3.66
CA LYS A 277 -4.62 28.10 -2.46
C LYS A 277 -3.94 26.76 -2.73
N GLU A 278 -2.78 26.52 -2.13
CA GLU A 278 -2.01 25.29 -2.37
C GLU A 278 -2.83 24.09 -1.88
N CYS A 279 -3.31 23.25 -2.80
CA CYS A 279 -3.97 21.99 -2.46
C CYS A 279 -2.94 21.01 -1.87
N LEU A 280 -2.89 20.92 -0.55
CA LEU A 280 -2.03 19.95 0.13
C LEU A 280 -2.69 18.56 0.18
N TYR A 281 -1.84 17.54 0.21
CA TYR A 281 -2.20 16.15 0.41
C TYR A 281 -1.64 15.67 1.75
N THR A 282 -2.34 14.76 2.41
CA THR A 282 -1.92 14.08 3.64
C THR A 282 -2.12 12.58 3.50
N TRP A 283 -1.59 11.79 4.42
CA TRP A 283 -1.80 10.34 4.46
C TRP A 283 -3.30 10.02 4.58
N ARG A 284 -3.74 9.01 3.83
CA ARG A 284 -5.13 8.53 3.84
C ARG A 284 -5.60 8.16 5.25
N ILE A 285 -4.73 7.43 5.94
CA ILE A 285 -4.90 6.92 7.30
C ILE A 285 -3.66 7.23 8.13
N GLU A 286 -3.87 7.65 9.38
CA GLU A 286 -2.80 7.74 10.37
C GLU A 286 -2.55 6.35 10.97
N LEU A 287 -1.76 5.54 10.27
CA LEU A 287 -1.54 4.14 10.64
C LEU A 287 -1.02 3.96 12.09
N SER A 288 -0.31 4.95 12.65
CA SER A 288 0.13 4.91 14.04
C SER A 288 -1.02 4.84 15.06
N LYS A 289 -2.21 5.37 14.73
CA LYS A 289 -3.40 5.27 15.60
C LYS A 289 -3.96 3.84 15.69
N THR A 290 -3.55 2.98 14.78
CA THR A 290 -4.00 1.58 14.68
C THR A 290 -3.16 0.62 15.54
N GLU A 291 -2.13 1.14 16.23
CA GLU A 291 -1.18 0.37 17.06
C GLU A 291 -1.85 -0.58 18.04
N LYS A 292 -2.96 -0.15 18.65
CA LYS A 292 -3.76 -0.97 19.58
C LYS A 292 -4.28 -2.28 18.97
N TYR A 293 -4.34 -2.41 17.64
CA TYR A 293 -4.78 -3.61 16.93
C TYR A 293 -3.64 -4.48 16.41
N TRP A 294 -2.40 -3.99 16.37
CA TRP A 294 -1.29 -4.69 15.73
C TRP A 294 -0.98 -6.03 16.38
N GLU A 295 -1.04 -6.10 17.71
CA GLU A 295 -0.88 -7.38 18.42
C GLU A 295 -1.96 -8.38 17.99
N GLY A 296 -3.21 -7.94 17.84
CA GLY A 296 -4.32 -8.80 17.38
C GLY A 296 -4.18 -9.27 15.93
N TRP A 297 -3.43 -8.54 15.09
CA TRP A 297 -3.16 -8.98 13.71
C TRP A 297 -2.12 -10.09 13.64
N PHE A 298 -1.10 -10.07 14.49
CA PHE A 298 0.09 -10.91 14.31
C PHE A 298 0.26 -12.00 15.36
N LYS A 299 -0.28 -11.83 16.57
CA LYS A 299 -0.11 -12.80 17.65
C LYS A 299 -0.82 -14.12 17.33
N GLY A 300 -0.08 -15.22 17.39
CA GLY A 300 -0.54 -16.56 17.01
C GLY A 300 -0.73 -16.75 15.50
N LEU A 301 -0.37 -15.78 14.67
CA LEU A 301 -0.63 -15.81 13.23
C LEU A 301 0.08 -16.97 12.53
N SER A 302 1.31 -17.30 12.94
CA SER A 302 2.08 -18.39 12.33
C SER A 302 1.42 -19.73 12.58
N SER A 303 0.99 -19.98 13.82
CA SER A 303 0.22 -21.16 14.19
C SER A 303 -1.14 -21.20 13.47
N LEU A 304 -1.85 -20.07 13.39
CA LEU A 304 -3.14 -19.97 12.71
C LEU A 304 -3.05 -20.23 11.20
N PHE A 305 -2.03 -19.69 10.53
CA PHE A 305 -1.75 -19.98 9.11
C PHE A 305 -1.57 -21.48 8.87
N LEU A 306 -0.89 -22.18 9.77
CA LEU A 306 -0.67 -23.62 9.65
C LEU A 306 -1.94 -24.46 9.87
N THR A 307 -2.98 -23.94 10.52
CA THR A 307 -4.25 -24.66 10.71
C THR A 307 -5.18 -24.57 9.50
N CYS A 308 -5.00 -23.58 8.61
CA CYS A 308 -5.80 -23.45 7.40
C CYS A 308 -5.62 -24.70 6.50
N SER A 309 -6.72 -25.35 6.15
CA SER A 309 -6.74 -26.64 5.43
C SER A 309 -6.48 -26.56 3.93
N VAL A 310 -6.37 -25.35 3.37
CA VAL A 310 -6.08 -25.11 1.95
C VAL A 310 -4.58 -25.15 1.65
N PRO A 311 -4.17 -25.40 0.38
CA PRO A 311 -2.82 -25.14 -0.08
C PRO A 311 -2.37 -23.71 0.22
N LYS A 312 -1.12 -23.59 0.68
CA LYS A 312 -0.57 -22.35 1.23
C LYS A 312 0.74 -21.98 0.55
N LEU A 313 0.90 -20.70 0.24
CA LEU A 313 2.12 -20.08 -0.29
C LEU A 313 2.59 -18.96 0.64
N LEU A 314 3.88 -18.95 0.98
CA LEU A 314 4.54 -17.87 1.71
C LEU A 314 5.62 -17.25 0.83
N LEU A 315 5.50 -15.95 0.55
CA LEU A 315 6.49 -15.17 -0.19
C LEU A 315 7.23 -14.23 0.76
N LEU A 316 8.55 -14.33 0.81
CA LEU A 316 9.39 -13.52 1.71
C LEU A 316 10.42 -12.70 0.93
N ALA A 317 10.70 -11.47 1.38
CA ALA A 317 11.82 -10.70 0.85
C ALA A 317 13.20 -11.27 1.27
N GLY A 318 13.25 -12.05 2.36
CA GLY A 318 14.47 -12.66 2.90
C GLY A 318 14.19 -13.93 3.72
N VAL A 319 15.16 -14.85 3.79
CA VAL A 319 15.08 -16.13 4.53
C VAL A 319 15.14 -15.96 6.05
N ASP A 320 15.71 -14.85 6.50
CA ASP A 320 15.93 -14.46 7.90
C ASP A 320 14.64 -14.13 8.65
N ARG A 321 13.48 -14.27 7.99
CA ARG A 321 12.19 -13.88 8.53
C ARG A 321 11.37 -15.00 9.14
N LEU A 322 11.72 -16.27 8.94
CA LEU A 322 10.95 -17.38 9.50
C LEU A 322 11.10 -17.45 11.03
N ASP A 323 9.98 -17.59 11.73
CA ASP A 323 9.96 -17.91 13.15
C ASP A 323 10.00 -19.42 13.37
N LYS A 324 9.99 -19.83 14.64
CA LYS A 324 10.06 -21.23 15.04
C LYS A 324 8.90 -22.05 14.46
N ASP A 325 7.68 -21.54 14.50
CA ASP A 325 6.48 -22.27 14.10
C ASP A 325 6.45 -22.49 12.59
N LEU A 326 6.72 -21.44 11.80
CA LEU A 326 6.79 -21.56 10.35
C LEU A 326 8.02 -22.36 9.90
N THR A 327 9.15 -22.30 10.62
CA THR A 327 10.30 -23.17 10.33
C THR A 327 9.92 -24.63 10.48
N ILE A 328 9.28 -25.01 11.58
CA ILE A 328 8.81 -26.39 11.80
C ILE A 328 7.77 -26.77 10.74
N GLY A 329 6.80 -25.90 10.47
CA GLY A 329 5.77 -26.13 9.46
C GLY A 329 6.34 -26.32 8.05
N GLN A 330 7.36 -25.53 7.69
CA GLN A 330 8.04 -25.63 6.41
C GLN A 330 8.83 -26.93 6.29
N MET A 331 9.57 -27.33 7.34
CA MET A 331 10.28 -28.60 7.38
C MET A 331 9.33 -29.82 7.29
N GLN A 332 8.09 -29.67 7.75
CA GLN A 332 7.02 -30.67 7.62
C GLN A 332 6.30 -30.62 6.25
N GLY A 333 6.66 -29.69 5.36
CA GLY A 333 6.03 -29.54 4.04
C GLY A 333 4.59 -29.03 4.09
N LYS A 334 4.19 -28.31 5.14
CA LYS A 334 2.80 -27.82 5.31
C LYS A 334 2.42 -26.67 4.39
N PHE A 335 3.39 -26.00 3.79
CA PHE A 335 3.18 -24.90 2.83
C PHE A 335 4.36 -24.82 1.84
N GLN A 336 4.14 -24.14 0.72
CA GLN A 336 5.20 -23.78 -0.21
C GLN A 336 5.79 -22.42 0.18
N MET A 337 7.11 -22.28 0.12
CA MET A 337 7.78 -21.02 0.40
C MET A 337 8.67 -20.63 -0.78
N GLN A 338 8.67 -19.34 -1.10
CA GLN A 338 9.62 -18.77 -2.05
C GLN A 338 10.19 -17.45 -1.53
N VAL A 339 11.49 -17.26 -1.74
CA VAL A 339 12.22 -16.08 -1.30
C VAL A 339 12.53 -15.24 -2.52
N LEU A 340 12.14 -13.96 -2.47
CA LEU A 340 12.31 -12.99 -3.53
C LEU A 340 13.29 -11.91 -3.05
N PRO A 341 14.61 -12.15 -3.16
CA PRO A 341 15.61 -11.23 -2.63
C PRO A 341 15.57 -9.90 -3.38
N GLN A 342 16.17 -8.87 -2.76
CA GLN A 342 16.34 -7.51 -3.29
C GLN A 342 15.06 -6.65 -3.35
N CYS A 343 13.97 -7.11 -2.75
CA CYS A 343 12.75 -6.32 -2.59
C CYS A 343 12.76 -5.60 -1.23
N GLY A 344 12.09 -4.46 -1.16
CA GLY A 344 11.71 -3.80 0.08
C GLY A 344 10.55 -4.52 0.76
N HIS A 345 9.76 -3.78 1.54
CA HIS A 345 8.63 -4.35 2.29
C HIS A 345 7.47 -4.78 1.38
N ALA A 346 7.16 -4.00 0.34
CA ALA A 346 6.08 -4.29 -0.61
C ALA A 346 6.61 -5.08 -1.81
N VAL A 347 6.88 -6.37 -1.62
CA VAL A 347 7.47 -7.25 -2.65
C VAL A 347 6.65 -7.28 -3.94
N HIS A 348 5.32 -7.21 -3.84
CA HIS A 348 4.40 -7.19 -4.97
C HIS A 348 4.41 -5.86 -5.75
N GLU A 349 4.84 -4.76 -5.14
CA GLU A 349 5.07 -3.49 -5.83
C GLU A 349 6.48 -3.45 -6.45
N ASP A 350 7.48 -3.95 -5.73
CA ASP A 350 8.89 -3.89 -6.12
C ASP A 350 9.27 -4.90 -7.21
N ALA A 351 8.70 -6.11 -7.18
CA ALA A 351 8.95 -7.18 -8.14
C ALA A 351 7.65 -7.92 -8.54
N PRO A 352 6.67 -7.22 -9.15
CA PRO A 352 5.35 -7.78 -9.47
C PRO A 352 5.44 -9.06 -10.32
N GLU A 353 6.41 -9.11 -11.23
CA GLU A 353 6.66 -10.21 -12.16
C GLU A 353 7.10 -11.45 -11.42
N LYS A 354 8.02 -11.33 -10.46
CA LYS A 354 8.47 -12.46 -9.67
C LYS A 354 7.36 -12.99 -8.77
N VAL A 355 6.53 -12.09 -8.22
CA VAL A 355 5.37 -12.47 -7.42
C VAL A 355 4.32 -13.17 -8.29
N ALA A 356 4.04 -12.65 -9.48
CA ALA A 356 3.11 -13.25 -10.43
C ALA A 356 3.60 -14.62 -10.92
N ASP A 357 4.88 -14.76 -11.26
CA ASP A 357 5.45 -16.04 -11.72
C ASP A 357 5.44 -17.09 -10.60
N ALA A 358 5.75 -16.70 -9.37
CA ALA A 358 5.66 -17.57 -8.19
C ALA A 358 4.22 -18.05 -7.95
N LEU A 359 3.25 -17.13 -8.00
CA LEU A 359 1.85 -17.43 -7.79
C LEU A 359 1.28 -18.29 -8.93
N ALA A 360 1.57 -17.94 -10.19
CA ALA A 360 1.13 -18.71 -11.35
C ALA A 360 1.64 -20.15 -11.28
N THR A 361 2.94 -20.34 -10.99
CA THR A 361 3.54 -21.66 -10.81
C THR A 361 2.83 -22.46 -9.70
N PHE A 362 2.56 -21.81 -8.56
CA PHE A 362 1.83 -22.43 -7.45
C PHE A 362 0.42 -22.84 -7.88
N MET A 363 -0.33 -21.96 -8.54
CA MET A 363 -1.70 -22.23 -8.95
C MET A 363 -1.81 -23.34 -9.99
N VAL A 364 -0.91 -23.35 -10.98
CA VAL A 364 -0.87 -24.42 -11.99
C VAL A 364 -0.45 -25.75 -11.38
N ARG A 365 0.55 -25.75 -10.48
CA ARG A 365 0.96 -26.95 -9.74
C ARG A 365 -0.20 -27.59 -8.97
N HIS A 366 -1.09 -26.77 -8.42
CA HIS A 366 -2.27 -27.23 -7.68
C HIS A 366 -3.52 -27.42 -8.55
N MET A 367 -3.40 -27.32 -9.88
CA MET A 367 -4.49 -27.48 -10.84
C MET A 367 -5.66 -26.52 -10.62
N PHE A 368 -5.39 -25.33 -10.08
CA PHE A 368 -6.41 -24.29 -9.89
C PHE A 368 -6.71 -23.51 -11.17
N THR A 369 -5.74 -23.48 -12.08
CA THR A 369 -5.81 -22.82 -13.39
C THR A 369 -4.72 -23.39 -14.29
N GLU A 370 -4.63 -22.85 -15.50
CA GLU A 370 -3.66 -23.19 -16.53
C GLU A 370 -2.90 -21.93 -16.96
N PHE A 371 -1.67 -22.11 -17.44
CA PHE A 371 -0.94 -21.04 -18.12
C PHE A 371 -1.65 -20.63 -19.41
N LYS A 372 -1.63 -19.35 -19.73
CA LYS A 372 -2.08 -18.86 -21.04
C LYS A 372 -1.08 -19.28 -22.12
N GLU A 373 -1.59 -19.46 -23.34
CA GLU A 373 -0.76 -19.83 -24.50
C GLU A 373 0.44 -18.87 -24.66
N GLY A 374 1.63 -19.43 -24.83
CA GLY A 374 2.87 -18.67 -25.00
C GLY A 374 3.62 -18.35 -23.70
N PHE A 375 3.14 -18.81 -22.54
CA PHE A 375 3.92 -18.79 -21.31
C PHE A 375 4.50 -20.18 -21.01
N PRO A 376 5.82 -20.30 -20.72
CA PRO A 376 6.51 -21.58 -20.58
C PRO A 376 6.12 -22.39 -19.33
#